data_AF-A0A7X7QRR6-F1
#
_entry.id   AF-A0A7X7QRR6-F1
#
_cell.length_a   1.000
_cell.length_b   1.000
_cell.length_c   1.000
_cell.angle_alpha   90.00
_cell.angle_beta   90.00
_cell.angle_gamma   90.00
#
_symmetry.space_group_name_H-M   'P 1'
#
loop_
_entity.id
_entity.type
_entity.pdbx_description
1 polymer ?
#
loop_
_entity_poly.entity_id
_entity_poly.type
_entity_poly.pdbx_seq_one_letter_code
_entity_poly.pdbx_strand_id
1 'polypeptide(L)'
;MRIGRLYNRLRFAPLGLLAGIVLGLSVAARADERVSQVRDELQAHAVPAPTAGKICACIEQAAHEGLPCKVLTTRVCEGLVKQASPEALQEAVEKRAHALRQAHEILSRAACTCIRRSGERRGLCCLVAQALESGVPPAAFEGVFGRGKVCGALNLGAVVEAGEMLHLAGFDAATVRAFMLDCRVRRSNRQETLKRARARIEQQPAVRAEKADGQGSIQTLRRR
;
A
#
# COMPACT_ATOMS: atom_id res chain seq x y z
N MET A 1 -71.14 -13.50 -6.60
CA MET A 1 -70.94 -13.40 -8.06
C MET A 1 -69.46 -13.55 -8.37
N ARG A 2 -69.12 -14.56 -9.18
CA ARG A 2 -67.82 -14.78 -9.85
C ARG A 2 -67.65 -13.70 -10.93
N ILE A 3 -66.44 -13.22 -11.23
CA ILE A 3 -65.60 -13.54 -12.41
C ILE A 3 -64.56 -12.39 -12.39
N GLY A 4 -63.25 -12.52 -12.59
CA GLY A 4 -62.36 -13.62 -12.88
C GLY A 4 -60.97 -13.01 -13.11
N ARG A 5 -59.93 -13.82 -12.95
CA ARG A 5 -58.72 -13.78 -13.79
C ARG A 5 -57.84 -14.97 -13.44
N LEU A 6 -57.93 -15.95 -14.32
CA LEU A 6 -57.08 -17.13 -14.40
C LEU A 6 -56.08 -16.90 -15.53
N TYR A 7 -54.91 -17.53 -15.39
CA TYR A 7 -53.80 -17.66 -16.33
C TYR A 7 -52.84 -16.46 -16.49
N ASN A 8 -51.63 -16.60 -15.96
CA ASN A 8 -50.60 -17.28 -16.76
C ASN A 8 -49.47 -17.85 -15.90
N ARG A 9 -49.19 -19.13 -16.12
CA ARG A 9 -47.97 -19.83 -15.71
C ARG A 9 -46.84 -19.34 -16.61
N LEU A 10 -45.68 -18.99 -16.06
CA LEU A 10 -44.41 -19.20 -16.75
C LEU A 10 -43.28 -19.41 -15.74
N ARG A 11 -42.67 -20.59 -15.90
CA ARG A 11 -41.48 -21.09 -15.24
C ARG A 11 -40.31 -20.12 -15.41
N PHE A 12 -39.58 -19.82 -14.33
CA PHE A 12 -38.13 -19.65 -14.40
C PHE A 12 -37.49 -20.23 -13.12
N ALA A 13 -36.73 -21.30 -13.33
CA ALA A 13 -35.83 -21.93 -12.36
C ALA A 13 -34.63 -21.00 -12.09
N PRO A 14 -33.85 -21.23 -11.01
CA PRO A 14 -32.89 -20.26 -10.50
C PRO A 14 -31.59 -20.29 -11.31
N LEU A 15 -31.33 -19.25 -12.11
CA LEU A 15 -30.01 -18.95 -12.68
C LEU A 15 -29.22 -18.10 -11.68
N GLY A 16 -28.86 -18.71 -10.55
CA GLY A 16 -28.18 -18.06 -9.42
C GLY A 16 -26.74 -18.48 -9.18
N LEU A 17 -26.06 -19.14 -10.13
CA LEU A 17 -24.76 -19.78 -9.85
C LEU A 17 -23.69 -19.65 -10.95
N LEU A 18 -23.74 -18.65 -11.83
CA LEU A 18 -22.72 -18.46 -12.89
C LEU A 18 -22.15 -17.04 -13.00
N ALA A 19 -22.29 -16.20 -11.97
CA ALA A 19 -21.65 -14.87 -11.94
C ALA A 19 -20.27 -14.86 -11.25
N GLY A 20 -19.85 -15.96 -10.62
CA GLY A 20 -18.57 -16.05 -9.89
C GLY A 20 -17.36 -16.47 -10.73
N ILE A 21 -17.59 -17.15 -11.87
CA ILE A 21 -16.50 -17.79 -12.64
C ILE A 21 -15.83 -16.81 -13.62
N VAL A 22 -16.59 -15.86 -14.18
CA VAL A 22 -16.08 -14.93 -15.21
C VAL A 22 -15.07 -13.93 -14.65
N LEU A 23 -15.18 -13.55 -13.38
CA LEU A 23 -14.23 -12.61 -12.75
C LEU A 23 -12.90 -13.27 -12.33
N GLY A 24 -12.89 -14.57 -12.02
CA GLY A 24 -11.67 -15.32 -11.67
C GLY A 24 -10.75 -15.55 -12.88
N LEU A 25 -11.33 -15.91 -14.03
CA LEU A 25 -10.59 -16.17 -15.28
C LEU A 25 -9.83 -14.93 -15.79
N SER A 26 -10.41 -13.74 -15.67
CA SER A 26 -9.77 -12.49 -16.12
C SER A 26 -8.61 -12.03 -15.21
N VAL A 27 -8.60 -12.43 -13.95
CA VAL A 27 -7.52 -12.10 -13.01
C VAL A 27 -6.35 -13.05 -13.18
N ALA A 28 -6.62 -14.35 -13.35
CA ALA A 28 -5.59 -15.36 -13.63
C ALA A 28 -4.86 -15.09 -14.94
N ALA A 29 -5.59 -14.85 -16.04
CA ALA A 29 -4.97 -14.59 -17.35
C ALA A 29 -4.05 -13.33 -17.35
N ARG A 30 -4.41 -12.29 -16.59
CA ARG A 30 -3.58 -11.08 -16.43
C ARG A 30 -2.40 -11.28 -15.49
N ALA A 31 -2.46 -12.26 -14.59
CA ALA A 31 -1.34 -12.63 -13.74
C ALA A 31 -0.29 -13.37 -14.58
N ASP A 32 -0.73 -14.33 -15.39
CA ASP A 32 0.12 -15.14 -16.26
C ASP A 32 0.91 -14.27 -17.26
N GLU A 33 0.24 -13.29 -17.89
CA GLU A 33 0.90 -12.35 -18.82
C GLU A 33 2.02 -11.54 -18.13
N ARG A 34 1.78 -11.05 -16.92
CA ARG A 34 2.77 -10.26 -16.17
C ARG A 34 3.97 -11.08 -15.74
N VAL A 35 3.74 -12.32 -15.34
CA VAL A 35 4.82 -13.21 -14.92
C VAL A 35 5.67 -13.61 -16.11
N SER A 36 5.05 -13.86 -17.28
CA SER A 36 5.78 -14.10 -18.52
C SER A 36 6.66 -12.90 -18.88
N GLN A 37 6.12 -11.68 -18.85
CA GLN A 37 6.90 -10.47 -19.11
C GLN A 37 8.09 -10.33 -18.15
N VAL A 38 7.88 -10.55 -16.86
CA VAL A 38 8.97 -10.50 -15.87
C VAL A 38 10.03 -11.58 -16.16
N ARG A 39 9.61 -12.78 -16.55
CA ARG A 39 10.53 -13.86 -16.90
C ARG A 39 11.41 -13.49 -18.09
N ASP A 40 10.81 -12.92 -19.13
CA ASP A 40 11.51 -12.49 -20.34
C ASP A 40 12.53 -11.39 -20.02
N GLU A 41 12.16 -10.41 -19.20
CA GLU A 41 13.05 -9.33 -18.74
C GLU A 41 14.21 -9.87 -17.88
N LEU A 42 13.93 -10.76 -16.92
CA LEU A 42 14.97 -11.38 -16.09
C LEU A 42 15.97 -12.17 -16.94
N GLN A 43 15.49 -12.88 -17.96
CA GLN A 43 16.34 -13.60 -18.91
C GLN A 43 17.17 -12.65 -19.78
N ALA A 44 16.58 -11.57 -20.30
CA ALA A 44 17.29 -10.57 -21.10
C ALA A 44 18.43 -9.89 -20.32
N HIS A 45 18.29 -9.77 -19.01
CA HIS A 45 19.30 -9.23 -18.10
C HIS A 45 20.23 -10.30 -17.49
N ALA A 46 20.22 -11.52 -18.02
CA ALA A 46 21.07 -12.63 -17.58
C ALA A 46 20.96 -12.95 -16.07
N VAL A 47 19.79 -12.76 -15.47
CA VAL A 47 19.55 -13.17 -14.08
C VAL A 47 19.59 -14.71 -14.01
N PRO A 48 20.34 -15.31 -13.05
CA PRO A 48 20.41 -16.76 -12.91
C PRO A 48 19.02 -17.40 -12.77
N ALA A 49 18.79 -18.50 -13.50
CA ALA A 49 17.49 -19.18 -13.55
C ALA A 49 16.89 -19.54 -12.17
N PRO A 50 17.67 -19.99 -11.16
CA PRO A 50 17.13 -20.23 -9.82
C PRO A 50 16.55 -18.97 -9.17
N THR A 51 17.24 -17.83 -9.30
CA THR A 51 16.81 -16.55 -8.74
C THR A 51 15.61 -15.99 -9.49
N ALA A 52 15.64 -16.05 -10.83
CA ALA A 52 14.51 -15.65 -11.66
C ALA A 52 13.24 -16.47 -11.34
N GLY A 53 13.39 -17.79 -11.16
CA GLY A 53 12.30 -18.68 -10.76
C GLY A 53 11.65 -18.28 -9.43
N LYS A 54 12.45 -17.91 -8.42
CA LYS A 54 11.94 -17.43 -7.12
C LYS A 54 11.19 -16.10 -7.24
N ILE A 55 11.71 -15.15 -8.03
CA ILE A 55 11.05 -13.87 -8.28
C ILE A 55 9.70 -14.09 -8.99
N CYS A 56 9.66 -14.89 -10.05
CA CYS A 56 8.43 -15.22 -10.76
C CYS A 56 7.41 -15.90 -9.83
N ALA A 57 7.83 -16.93 -9.07
CA ALA A 57 6.96 -17.62 -8.12
C ALA A 57 6.40 -16.68 -7.05
N CYS A 58 7.20 -15.72 -6.57
CA CYS A 58 6.74 -14.70 -5.62
C CYS A 58 5.63 -13.81 -6.20
N ILE A 59 5.74 -13.44 -7.49
CA ILE A 59 4.73 -12.61 -8.17
C ILE A 59 3.47 -13.42 -8.47
N GLU A 60 3.60 -14.66 -8.95
CA GLU A 60 2.49 -15.60 -9.15
C GLU A 60 1.70 -15.78 -7.85
N GLN A 61 2.39 -16.07 -6.75
CA GLN A 61 1.78 -16.24 -5.44
C GLN A 61 1.04 -14.97 -4.98
N ALA A 62 1.66 -13.79 -5.13
CA ALA A 62 1.00 -12.52 -4.81
C ALA A 62 -0.25 -12.29 -5.69
N ALA A 63 -0.24 -12.74 -6.94
CA ALA A 63 -1.38 -12.62 -7.83
C ALA A 63 -2.54 -13.54 -7.42
N HIS A 64 -2.23 -14.79 -7.05
CA HIS A 64 -3.20 -15.73 -6.48
C HIS A 64 -3.84 -15.21 -5.19
N GLU A 65 -3.07 -14.51 -4.36
CA GLU A 65 -3.55 -13.84 -3.14
C GLU A 65 -4.34 -12.54 -3.43
N GLY A 66 -4.46 -12.12 -4.70
CA GLY A 66 -5.17 -10.90 -5.10
C GLY A 66 -4.45 -9.59 -4.73
N LEU A 67 -3.14 -9.65 -4.47
CA LEU A 67 -2.32 -8.50 -4.11
C LEU A 67 -2.00 -7.61 -5.33
N PRO A 68 -1.64 -6.32 -5.12
CA PRO A 68 -1.35 -5.40 -6.22
C PRO A 68 0.00 -5.69 -6.90
N CYS A 69 0.05 -6.74 -7.72
CA CYS A 69 1.29 -7.24 -8.34
C CYS A 69 2.07 -6.23 -9.19
N LYS A 70 1.41 -5.18 -9.70
CA LYS A 70 2.08 -4.13 -10.48
C LYS A 70 3.25 -3.51 -9.71
N VAL A 71 3.17 -3.36 -8.39
CA VAL A 71 4.29 -2.80 -7.62
C VAL A 71 5.47 -3.76 -7.50
N LEU A 72 5.24 -5.08 -7.59
CA LEU A 72 6.31 -6.08 -7.60
C LEU A 72 7.00 -6.09 -8.96
N THR A 73 6.24 -6.09 -10.05
CA THR A 73 6.80 -6.04 -11.41
C THR A 73 7.59 -4.74 -11.62
N THR A 74 7.07 -3.59 -11.16
CA THR A 74 7.82 -2.32 -11.21
C THR A 74 9.13 -2.39 -10.41
N ARG A 75 9.13 -3.01 -9.23
CA ARG A 75 10.36 -3.19 -8.44
C ARG A 75 11.39 -4.05 -9.16
N VAL A 76 10.96 -5.09 -9.88
CA VAL A 76 11.85 -5.90 -10.72
C VAL A 76 12.49 -5.03 -11.80
N CYS A 77 11.69 -4.32 -12.60
CA CYS A 77 12.20 -3.45 -13.66
C CYS A 77 13.17 -2.39 -13.12
N GLU A 78 12.85 -1.74 -11.99
CA GLU A 78 13.74 -0.77 -11.34
C GLU A 78 15.06 -1.39 -10.91
N GLY A 79 15.04 -2.60 -10.35
CA GLY A 79 16.24 -3.32 -9.93
C GLY A 79 17.12 -3.70 -11.13
N LEU A 80 16.51 -4.16 -12.22
CA LEU A 80 17.21 -4.49 -13.47
C LEU A 80 17.87 -3.26 -14.10
N VAL A 81 17.14 -2.13 -14.18
CA VAL A 81 17.68 -0.84 -14.67
C VAL A 81 18.84 -0.35 -13.81
N LYS A 82 18.74 -0.52 -12.48
CA LYS A 82 19.79 -0.15 -11.53
C LYS A 82 20.91 -1.19 -11.41
N GLN A 83 20.87 -2.26 -12.20
CA GLN A 83 21.85 -3.35 -12.18
C GLN A 83 22.06 -3.93 -10.77
N ALA A 84 20.98 -4.05 -10.00
CA ALA A 84 21.03 -4.71 -8.70
C ALA A 84 21.50 -6.16 -8.88
N SER A 85 22.32 -6.66 -7.94
CA SER A 85 22.67 -8.08 -7.91
C SER A 85 21.39 -8.94 -7.86
N PRO A 86 21.37 -10.12 -8.51
CA PRO A 86 20.22 -11.02 -8.48
C PRO A 86 19.66 -11.27 -7.08
N GLU A 87 20.53 -11.46 -6.08
CA GLU A 87 20.18 -11.74 -4.69
C GLU A 87 19.46 -10.54 -4.06
N ALA A 88 20.02 -9.33 -4.19
CA ALA A 88 19.38 -8.10 -3.71
C ALA A 88 18.03 -7.82 -4.40
N LEU A 89 17.91 -8.15 -5.69
CA LEU A 89 16.65 -8.03 -6.42
C LEU A 89 15.59 -9.01 -5.88
N GLN A 90 15.97 -10.28 -5.67
CA GLN A 90 15.10 -11.29 -5.07
C GLN A 90 14.65 -10.85 -3.68
N GLU A 91 15.58 -10.45 -2.81
CA GLU A 91 15.28 -9.98 -1.45
C GLU A 91 14.33 -8.77 -1.47
N ALA A 92 14.57 -7.79 -2.34
CA ALA A 92 13.71 -6.62 -2.45
C ALA A 92 12.27 -6.97 -2.88
N VAL A 93 12.11 -7.91 -3.82
CA VAL A 93 10.79 -8.38 -4.26
C VAL A 93 10.09 -9.15 -3.16
N GLU A 94 10.78 -10.07 -2.48
CA GLU A 94 10.23 -10.86 -1.38
C GLU A 94 9.83 -9.99 -0.19
N LYS A 95 10.69 -9.03 0.20
CA LYS A 95 10.41 -8.05 1.26
C LYS A 95 9.16 -7.23 0.91
N ARG A 96 9.05 -6.74 -0.34
CA ARG A 96 7.87 -6.00 -0.80
C ARG A 96 6.61 -6.86 -0.79
N ALA A 97 6.69 -8.10 -1.23
CA ALA A 97 5.56 -9.04 -1.23
C ALA A 97 5.09 -9.37 0.20
N HIS A 98 6.03 -9.58 1.13
CA HIS A 98 5.72 -9.77 2.54
C HIS A 98 4.99 -8.55 3.14
N ALA A 99 5.50 -7.34 2.88
CA ALA A 99 4.85 -6.11 3.34
C ALA A 99 3.45 -5.92 2.73
N LEU A 100 3.23 -6.32 1.47
CA LEU A 100 1.91 -6.31 0.84
C LEU A 100 0.92 -7.27 1.52
N ARG A 101 1.36 -8.47 1.91
CA ARG A 101 0.52 -9.42 2.65
C ARG A 101 0.10 -8.84 4.00
N GLN A 102 1.06 -8.30 4.75
CA GLN A 102 0.79 -7.65 6.04
C GLN A 102 -0.16 -6.46 5.88
N ALA A 103 0.08 -5.59 4.90
CA ALA A 103 -0.81 -4.47 4.59
C ALA A 103 -2.22 -4.94 4.22
N HIS A 104 -2.33 -6.00 3.41
CA HIS A 104 -3.62 -6.59 3.05
C HIS A 104 -4.37 -7.09 4.29
N GLU A 105 -3.68 -7.74 5.22
CA GLU A 105 -4.26 -8.25 6.47
C GLU A 105 -4.69 -7.13 7.42
N ILE A 106 -3.89 -6.07 7.56
CA ILE A 106 -4.26 -4.88 8.34
C ILE A 106 -5.53 -4.24 7.76
N LEU A 107 -5.61 -4.14 6.43
CA LEU A 107 -6.75 -3.54 5.73
C LEU A 107 -7.97 -4.48 5.65
N SER A 108 -7.81 -5.80 5.75
CA SER A 108 -8.95 -6.73 5.77
C SER A 108 -9.72 -6.67 7.10
N ARG A 109 -9.01 -6.37 8.19
CA ARG A 109 -9.58 -6.11 9.52
C ARG A 109 -10.17 -4.70 9.65
N ALA A 110 -9.96 -3.83 8.66
CA ALA A 110 -10.46 -2.47 8.67
C ALA A 110 -11.99 -2.45 8.57
N ALA A 111 -12.61 -1.60 9.38
CA ALA A 111 -14.05 -1.41 9.40
C ALA A 111 -14.51 -0.16 8.62
N CYS A 112 -13.60 0.52 7.91
CA CYS A 112 -13.94 1.66 7.08
C CYS A 112 -14.70 1.24 5.82
N THR A 113 -15.94 1.71 5.68
CA THR A 113 -16.75 1.51 4.47
C THR A 113 -16.18 2.23 3.24
N CYS A 114 -15.33 3.24 3.46
CA CYS A 114 -14.61 3.96 2.42
C CYS A 114 -13.63 3.08 1.64
N ILE A 115 -13.05 2.06 2.28
CA ILE A 115 -12.04 1.16 1.68
C ILE A 115 -12.70 0.09 0.77
N ARG A 116 -14.03 0.14 0.57
CA ARG A 116 -14.74 -0.90 -0.20
C ARG A 116 -14.59 -0.77 -1.72
N ARG A 117 -14.14 0.39 -2.23
CA ARG A 117 -13.82 0.54 -3.66
C ARG A 117 -12.47 -0.10 -3.97
N SER A 118 -12.46 -1.06 -4.89
CA SER A 118 -11.29 -1.92 -5.18
C SER A 118 -10.02 -1.14 -5.57
N GLY A 119 -10.15 -0.03 -6.31
CA GLY A 119 -9.01 0.82 -6.70
C GLY A 119 -8.39 1.56 -5.51
N GLU A 120 -9.22 2.20 -4.68
CA GLU A 120 -8.79 2.94 -3.50
C GLU A 120 -8.13 2.01 -2.47
N ARG A 121 -8.69 0.80 -2.28
CA ARG A 121 -8.08 -0.23 -1.41
C ARG A 121 -6.71 -0.67 -1.90
N ARG A 122 -6.54 -0.89 -3.21
CA ARG A 122 -5.25 -1.29 -3.78
C ARG A 122 -4.19 -0.21 -3.59
N GLY A 123 -4.53 1.06 -3.86
CA GLY A 123 -3.63 2.19 -3.64
C GLY A 123 -3.23 2.32 -2.17
N LEU A 124 -4.19 2.25 -1.25
CA LEU A 124 -3.91 2.29 0.19
C LEU A 124 -3.06 1.10 0.66
N CYS A 125 -3.31 -0.11 0.14
CA CYS A 125 -2.49 -1.29 0.42
C CYS A 125 -1.02 -1.07 0.04
N CYS A 126 -0.75 -0.47 -1.13
CA CYS A 126 0.60 -0.15 -1.56
C CYS A 126 1.31 0.85 -0.63
N LEU A 127 0.58 1.85 -0.12
CA LEU A 127 1.12 2.85 0.80
C LEU A 127 1.41 2.25 2.18
N VAL A 128 0.49 1.45 2.72
CA VAL A 128 0.73 0.75 4.01
C VAL A 128 1.90 -0.22 3.88
N ALA A 129 1.99 -0.97 2.77
CA ALA A 129 3.13 -1.85 2.53
C ALA A 129 4.45 -1.09 2.42
N GLN A 130 4.44 0.12 1.85
CA GLN A 130 5.64 0.97 1.80
C GLN A 130 6.06 1.41 3.20
N ALA A 131 5.12 1.90 4.00
CA ALA A 131 5.41 2.28 5.38
C ALA A 131 5.97 1.09 6.20
N LEU A 132 5.39 -0.11 6.06
CA LEU A 132 5.91 -1.34 6.70
C LEU A 132 7.32 -1.69 6.22
N GLU A 133 7.58 -1.61 4.91
CA GLU A 133 8.90 -1.86 4.31
C GLU A 133 9.97 -0.87 4.80
N SER A 134 9.57 0.37 5.09
CA SER A 134 10.35 1.44 5.70
C SER A 134 10.53 1.30 7.22
N GLY A 135 9.96 0.27 7.84
CA GLY A 135 10.16 -0.06 9.25
C GLY A 135 9.02 0.37 10.19
N VAL A 136 7.98 1.02 9.69
CA VAL A 136 6.82 1.40 10.53
C VAL A 136 6.21 0.13 11.11
N PRO A 137 6.11 -0.02 12.44
CA PRO A 137 5.61 -1.26 13.03
C PRO A 137 4.10 -1.41 12.77
N PRO A 138 3.59 -2.64 12.57
CA PRO A 138 2.16 -2.90 12.33
C PRO A 138 1.23 -2.29 13.39
N ALA A 139 1.67 -2.27 14.65
CA ALA A 139 0.93 -1.69 15.78
C ALA A 139 0.62 -0.19 15.59
N ALA A 140 1.41 0.54 14.78
CA ALA A 140 1.15 1.94 14.49
C ALA A 140 -0.17 2.15 13.73
N PHE A 141 -0.65 1.13 12.99
CA PHE A 141 -1.89 1.20 12.20
C PHE A 141 -3.15 0.82 12.98
N GLU A 142 -3.02 0.39 14.24
CA GLU A 142 -4.16 -0.06 15.05
C GLU A 142 -5.20 1.05 15.26
N GLY A 143 -6.45 0.76 14.86
CA GLY A 143 -7.55 1.72 14.95
C GLY A 143 -7.53 2.82 13.88
N VAL A 144 -6.42 2.97 13.15
CA VAL A 144 -6.28 3.95 12.05
C VAL A 144 -7.27 3.64 10.92
N PHE A 145 -7.69 2.38 10.74
CA PHE A 145 -8.70 2.02 9.73
C PHE A 145 -10.06 1.64 10.32
N GLY A 146 -10.35 2.03 11.56
CA GLY A 146 -11.59 1.73 12.28
C GLY A 146 -12.86 2.50 11.82
N ARG A 147 -14.03 2.10 12.35
CA ARG A 147 -15.37 2.62 11.97
C ARG A 147 -15.50 4.14 12.19
N GLY A 148 -16.12 4.84 11.23
CA GLY A 148 -16.55 6.24 11.34
C GLY A 148 -17.65 6.54 10.31
N LYS A 149 -18.74 7.21 10.74
CA LYS A 149 -19.99 7.34 9.96
C LYS A 149 -19.90 8.19 8.69
N VAL A 150 -18.90 9.07 8.56
CA VAL A 150 -18.76 9.93 7.39
C VAL A 150 -17.28 10.11 7.11
N CYS A 151 -16.74 9.20 6.33
CA CYS A 151 -15.42 9.30 5.75
C CYS A 151 -15.47 10.24 4.54
N GLY A 152 -15.91 11.48 4.75
CA GLY A 152 -15.92 12.51 3.71
C GLY A 152 -14.49 12.66 3.19
N ALA A 153 -14.26 12.32 1.92
CA ALA A 153 -12.99 12.46 1.21
C ALA A 153 -11.74 12.04 2.03
N LEU A 154 -11.79 10.89 2.71
CA LEU A 154 -10.69 10.47 3.59
C LEU A 154 -9.37 10.29 2.82
N ASN A 155 -8.45 11.19 3.10
CA ASN A 155 -7.06 11.16 2.66
C ASN A 155 -6.23 10.18 3.52
N LEU A 156 -6.68 8.93 3.64
CA LEU A 156 -5.95 7.88 4.38
C LEU A 156 -4.55 7.67 3.82
N GLY A 157 -4.37 7.88 2.50
CA GLY A 157 -3.06 7.84 1.86
C GLY A 157 -2.07 8.81 2.51
N ALA A 158 -2.39 10.10 2.61
CA ALA A 158 -1.43 11.01 3.26
C ALA A 158 -1.36 10.86 4.78
N VAL A 159 -2.35 10.26 5.44
CA VAL A 159 -2.22 9.87 6.86
C VAL A 159 -1.13 8.81 7.02
N VAL A 160 -1.13 7.79 6.16
CA VAL A 160 -0.09 6.75 6.15
C VAL A 160 1.28 7.34 5.78
N GLU A 161 1.35 8.16 4.74
CA GLU A 161 2.60 8.84 4.34
C GLU A 161 3.14 9.73 5.47
N ALA A 162 2.27 10.50 6.15
CA ALA A 162 2.68 11.32 7.27
C ALA A 162 3.17 10.49 8.47
N GLY A 163 2.54 9.34 8.73
CA GLY A 163 2.99 8.39 9.75
C GLY A 163 4.38 7.82 9.42
N GLU A 164 4.62 7.43 8.17
CA GLU A 164 5.92 7.00 7.67
C GLU A 164 6.98 8.10 7.82
N MET A 165 6.67 9.34 7.42
CA MET A 165 7.57 10.49 7.60
C MET A 165 7.98 10.70 9.07
N LEU A 166 7.03 10.59 10.00
CA LEU A 166 7.33 10.72 11.42
C LEU A 166 8.19 9.56 11.92
N HIS A 167 7.90 8.33 11.50
CA HIS A 167 8.72 7.18 11.89
C HIS A 167 10.17 7.32 11.40
N LEU A 168 10.36 7.72 10.14
CA LEU A 168 11.69 7.95 9.56
C LEU A 168 12.45 9.12 10.24
N ALA A 169 11.72 10.08 10.84
CA ALA A 169 12.30 11.11 11.70
C ALA A 169 12.60 10.63 13.13
N GLY A 170 12.44 9.33 13.42
CA GLY A 170 12.78 8.72 14.70
C GLY A 170 11.67 8.79 15.75
N PHE A 171 10.43 9.13 15.37
CA PHE A 171 9.30 9.06 16.32
C PHE A 171 8.89 7.60 16.56
N ASP A 172 8.57 7.28 17.81
CA ASP A 172 8.12 5.95 18.21
C ASP A 172 6.73 5.60 17.65
N ALA A 173 6.40 4.31 17.67
CA ALA A 173 5.15 3.76 17.15
C ALA A 173 3.89 4.37 17.77
N ALA A 174 3.90 4.64 19.07
CA ALA A 174 2.74 5.18 19.79
C ALA A 174 2.50 6.63 19.39
N THR A 175 3.57 7.42 19.25
CA THR A 175 3.51 8.80 18.77
C THR A 175 3.03 8.89 17.32
N VAL A 176 3.56 8.02 16.45
CA VAL A 176 3.14 7.90 15.04
C VAL A 176 1.65 7.54 14.93
N ARG A 177 1.20 6.55 15.72
CA ARG A 177 -0.20 6.14 15.79
C ARG A 177 -1.11 7.27 16.26
N ALA A 178 -0.75 7.93 17.36
CA ALA A 178 -1.53 9.02 17.93
C ALA A 178 -1.72 10.17 16.93
N PHE A 179 -0.65 10.50 16.19
CA PHE A 179 -0.71 11.49 15.11
C PHE A 179 -1.68 11.07 14.00
N MET A 180 -1.58 9.83 13.50
CA MET A 180 -2.47 9.32 12.45
C MET A 180 -3.93 9.33 12.87
N LEU A 181 -4.22 8.95 14.13
CA LEU A 181 -5.57 9.00 14.68
C LEU A 181 -6.10 10.45 14.79
N ASP A 182 -5.28 11.39 15.26
CA ASP A 182 -5.68 12.80 15.34
C ASP A 182 -5.99 13.39 13.94
N CYS A 183 -5.18 13.11 12.93
CA CYS A 183 -5.46 13.51 11.55
C CYS A 183 -6.80 12.96 11.04
N ARG A 184 -7.16 11.72 11.42
CA ARG A 184 -8.45 11.13 11.07
C ARG A 184 -9.62 11.81 11.78
N VAL A 185 -9.48 12.08 13.08
CA VAL A 185 -10.53 12.74 13.88
C VAL A 185 -10.82 14.14 13.35
N ARG A 186 -9.77 14.90 13.00
CA ARG A 186 -9.88 16.25 12.45
C ARG A 186 -10.34 16.32 11.00
N ARG A 187 -10.30 15.20 10.27
CA ARG A 187 -10.60 15.11 8.83
C ARG A 187 -9.72 16.06 7.99
N SER A 188 -8.46 16.21 8.39
CA SER A 188 -7.50 17.06 7.68
C SER A 188 -7.32 16.59 6.24
N ASN A 189 -7.24 17.54 5.29
CA ASN A 189 -6.94 17.21 3.90
C ASN A 189 -5.46 16.80 3.71
N ARG A 190 -5.06 16.48 2.48
CA ARG A 190 -3.67 16.08 2.15
C ARG A 190 -2.63 17.11 2.55
N GLN A 191 -2.82 18.35 2.11
CA GLN A 191 -1.86 19.41 2.35
C GLN A 191 -1.70 19.70 3.84
N GLU A 192 -2.80 19.75 4.58
CA GLU A 192 -2.81 19.99 6.01
C GLU A 192 -2.12 18.85 6.78
N THR A 193 -2.45 17.59 6.45
CA THR A 193 -1.86 16.41 7.09
C THR A 193 -0.33 16.40 6.94
N LEU A 194 0.17 16.59 5.72
CA LEU A 194 1.61 16.60 5.44
C LEU A 194 2.31 17.82 6.05
N LYS A 195 1.68 19.01 6.05
CA LYS A 195 2.21 20.21 6.70
C LYS A 195 2.38 20.00 8.20
N ARG A 196 1.40 19.37 8.87
CA ARG A 196 1.44 19.09 10.31
C ARG A 196 2.53 18.08 10.67
N ALA A 197 2.74 17.06 9.85
CA ALA A 197 3.83 16.10 10.04
C ALA A 197 5.19 16.80 9.98
N ARG A 198 5.42 17.62 8.94
CA ARG A 198 6.66 18.41 8.79
C ARG A 198 6.90 19.34 9.97
N ALA A 199 5.88 20.09 10.39
CA ALA A 199 5.99 20.99 11.54
C ALA A 199 6.37 20.24 12.82
N ARG A 200 5.88 19.02 13.01
CA ARG A 200 6.22 18.19 14.18
C ARG A 200 7.67 17.70 14.13
N ILE A 201 8.16 17.32 12.96
CA ILE A 201 9.58 16.97 12.74
C ILE A 201 10.48 18.17 13.04
N GLU A 202 10.13 19.37 12.56
CA GLU A 202 10.89 20.61 12.83
C GLU A 202 10.91 21.03 14.31
N GLN A 203 9.95 20.57 15.10
CA GLN A 203 9.90 20.83 16.54
C GLN A 203 10.77 19.86 17.35
N GLN A 204 11.32 18.81 16.73
CA GLN A 204 12.14 17.82 17.41
C GLN A 204 13.48 18.43 17.86
N PRO A 205 13.91 18.21 19.12
CA PRO A 205 15.13 18.82 19.67
C PRO A 205 16.39 18.50 18.84
N ALA A 206 16.52 17.27 18.35
CA ALA A 206 17.65 16.84 17.52
C ALA A 206 17.77 17.65 16.21
N VAL A 207 16.65 17.84 15.51
CA VAL A 207 16.60 18.62 14.25
C VAL A 207 16.84 20.11 14.51
N ARG A 208 16.43 20.62 15.68
CA ARG A 208 16.69 22.01 16.10
C ARG A 208 18.16 22.26 16.43
N ALA A 209 18.83 21.30 17.07
CA ALA A 209 20.25 21.41 17.40
C ALA A 209 21.10 21.46 16.12
N GLU A 210 20.86 20.57 15.15
CA GLU A 210 21.59 20.57 13.87
C GLU A 210 21.40 21.87 13.07
N LYS A 211 20.19 22.46 13.08
CA LYS A 211 19.93 23.75 12.42
C LYS A 211 20.63 24.92 13.12
N ALA A 212 20.74 24.90 14.45
CA ALA A 212 21.45 25.92 15.21
C ALA A 212 22.96 25.88 14.93
N ASP A 213 23.54 24.69 14.85
CA ASP A 213 24.98 24.49 14.58
C ASP A 213 25.35 24.85 13.13
N GLY A 214 24.48 24.53 12.17
CA GLY A 214 24.66 24.91 10.76
C GLY A 214 24.54 26.42 10.49
N GLN A 215 23.71 27.14 11.26
CA GLN A 215 23.60 28.60 11.16
C GLN A 215 24.75 29.35 11.86
N GLY A 216 25.32 28.76 12.92
CA GLY A 216 26.51 29.31 13.59
C GLY A 216 27.76 29.33 12.71
N SER A 217 27.92 28.35 11.82
CA SER A 217 29.08 28.26 10.90
C SER A 217 29.03 29.23 9.71
N ILE A 218 27.84 29.70 9.31
CA ILE A 218 27.70 30.67 8.20
C ILE A 218 27.97 32.11 8.69
N GLN A 219 27.69 32.42 9.95
CA GLN A 219 27.95 33.75 10.51
C GLN A 219 29.43 34.03 10.80
N THR A 220 30.24 33.01 11.05
CA THR A 220 31.70 33.16 11.26
C THR A 220 32.49 33.35 9.95
N LEU A 221 31.96 32.91 8.80
CA LEU A 221 32.59 33.08 7.48
C LEU A 221 32.30 34.44 6.81
N ARG A 222 31.35 35.24 7.33
CA ARG A 222 31.05 36.60 6.84
C ARG A 222 31.74 37.74 7.61
N ARG A 223 32.64 37.41 8.55
CA ARG A 223 33.38 38.39 9.38
C ARG A 223 34.89 38.38 9.14
N ARG A 224 35.34 37.95 7.96
CA ARG A 224 36.73 38.14 7.52
C ARG A 224 36.75 38.95 6.24
#